data_AF-A0A2H0D7T4-F1
#
_entry.id   AF-A0A2H0D7T4-F1
#
_cell.length_a   1.000
_cell.length_b   1.000
_cell.length_c   1.000
_cell.angle_alpha   90.00
_cell.angle_beta   90.00
_cell.angle_gamma   90.00
#
_symmetry.space_group_name_H-M   'P 1'
#
loop_
_entity.id
_entity.type
_entity.pdbx_description
1 polymer ?
#
loop_
_entity_poly.entity_id
_entity_poly.type
_entity_poly.pdbx_seq_one_letter_code
_entity_poly.pdbx_strand_id
1 'polypeptide(L)'
;MSDLDSNQNRRSFLKYLLSTSLVGFLASVLYPIVSYLNPPKQNEVEVSSILAGKISDFEKDSGKIVRFGNKPVIVVRTEKGDFKALSAVCTHLDCTVQYKKELGLIWCACHNGKYDLSGKNVSGPPPRPLDPYTVTLQGENIFVSKKA
;
A
#
# COMPACT_ATOMS: atom_id res chain seq x y z
N MET A 1 -0.55 -0.81 69.85
CA MET A 1 0.07 -1.41 68.65
C MET A 1 -0.80 -1.27 67.39
N SER A 2 -2.09 -0.92 67.50
CA SER A 2 -3.06 -0.84 66.39
C SER A 2 -2.98 0.41 65.50
N ASP A 3 -2.42 1.52 66.00
CA ASP A 3 -2.42 2.80 65.26
C ASP A 3 -1.33 2.90 64.18
N LEU A 4 -0.25 2.12 64.31
CA LEU A 4 0.86 2.11 63.34
C LEU A 4 0.47 1.35 62.06
N ASP A 5 -0.29 0.26 62.15
CA ASP A 5 -0.82 -0.49 61.00
C ASP A 5 -1.85 0.31 60.20
N SER A 6 -2.72 1.08 60.89
CA SER A 6 -3.72 1.97 60.26
C SER A 6 -3.07 3.06 59.41
N ASN A 7 -1.97 3.66 59.90
CA ASN A 7 -1.27 4.74 59.19
C ASN A 7 -0.48 4.21 57.97
N GLN A 8 0.10 3.02 58.06
CA GLN A 8 0.74 2.34 56.93
C GLN A 8 -0.29 1.97 55.85
N ASN A 9 -1.46 1.46 56.24
CA ASN A 9 -2.55 1.13 55.30
C ASN A 9 -3.09 2.37 54.57
N ARG A 10 -3.25 3.51 55.25
CA ARG A 10 -3.71 4.76 54.63
C ARG A 10 -2.69 5.35 53.66
N ARG A 11 -1.40 5.35 54.01
CA ARG A 11 -0.33 5.83 53.13
C ARG A 11 -0.17 4.96 51.90
N SER A 12 -0.25 3.64 52.08
CA SER A 12 -0.23 2.68 50.97
C SER A 12 -1.41 2.91 50.03
N PHE A 13 -2.63 3.03 50.58
CA PHE A 13 -3.83 3.33 49.81
C PHE A 13 -3.70 4.63 49.00
N LEU A 14 -3.26 5.73 49.61
CA LEU A 14 -3.07 7.01 48.91
C LEU A 14 -1.98 6.92 47.82
N LYS A 15 -0.89 6.18 48.07
CA LYS A 15 0.14 5.94 47.04
C LYS A 15 -0.43 5.21 45.84
N TYR A 16 -1.20 4.13 46.07
CA TYR A 16 -1.84 3.41 44.98
C TYR A 16 -2.79 4.32 44.20
N LEU A 17 -3.68 5.04 44.88
CA LEU A 17 -4.63 5.95 44.25
C LEU A 17 -3.91 6.99 43.38
N LEU A 18 -2.92 7.70 43.93
CA LEU A 18 -2.18 8.74 43.22
C LEU A 18 -1.36 8.17 42.05
N SER A 19 -0.69 7.02 42.24
CA SER A 19 0.09 6.38 41.18
C SER A 19 -0.80 5.89 40.05
N THR A 20 -1.94 5.24 40.34
CA THR A 20 -2.87 4.80 39.29
C THR A 20 -3.53 5.96 38.57
N SER A 21 -3.88 7.03 39.29
CA SER A 21 -4.45 8.24 38.67
C SER A 21 -3.44 8.92 37.76
N LEU A 22 -2.16 9.00 38.16
CA LEU A 22 -1.11 9.58 37.32
C LEU A 22 -0.87 8.73 36.06
N VAL A 23 -0.82 7.40 36.19
CA VAL A 23 -0.68 6.50 35.03
C VAL A 23 -1.89 6.62 34.10
N GLY A 24 -3.11 6.68 34.65
CA GLY A 24 -4.32 6.88 33.86
C GLY A 24 -4.34 8.21 33.11
N PHE A 25 -3.89 9.30 33.76
CA PHE A 25 -3.74 10.61 33.14
C PHE A 25 -2.68 10.61 32.02
N LEU A 26 -1.51 10.02 32.28
CA LEU A 26 -0.47 9.91 31.25
C LEU A 26 -0.94 9.07 30.07
N ALA A 27 -1.66 7.96 30.32
CA ALA A 27 -2.24 7.15 29.27
C ALA A 27 -3.29 7.91 28.44
N SER A 28 -4.17 8.70 29.08
CA SER A 28 -5.21 9.46 28.39
C SER A 28 -4.64 10.60 27.54
N VAL A 29 -3.50 11.18 27.93
CA VAL A 29 -2.80 12.21 27.15
C VAL A 29 -1.93 11.61 26.05
N LEU A 30 -1.21 10.52 26.32
CA LEU A 30 -0.33 9.89 25.33
C LEU A 30 -1.11 9.13 24.25
N TYR A 31 -2.24 8.52 24.59
CA TYR A 31 -3.07 7.78 23.65
C TYR A 31 -3.45 8.57 22.39
N PRO A 32 -4.04 9.79 22.46
CA PRO A 32 -4.40 10.53 21.26
C PRO A 32 -3.18 10.96 20.46
N ILE A 33 -2.03 11.23 21.09
CA ILE A 33 -0.78 11.57 20.38
C ILE A 33 -0.31 10.37 19.55
N VAL A 34 -0.22 9.19 20.17
CA VAL A 34 0.17 7.96 19.47
C VAL A 34 -0.84 7.58 18.40
N SER A 35 -2.14 7.72 18.69
CA SER A 35 -3.20 7.45 17.73
C SER A 35 -3.19 8.43 16.56
N TYR A 36 -2.78 9.69 16.77
CA TYR A 36 -2.69 10.69 15.71
C TYR A 36 -1.54 10.41 14.73
N LEU A 37 -0.44 9.84 15.22
CA LEU A 37 0.69 9.44 14.37
C LEU A 37 0.37 8.24 13.45
N ASN A 38 -0.66 7.45 13.79
CA ASN A 38 -1.15 6.38 12.94
C ASN A 38 -2.28 6.91 12.06
N PRO A 39 -2.04 7.21 10.76
CA PRO A 39 -3.08 7.71 9.89
C PRO A 39 -4.26 6.74 9.84
N PRO A 40 -5.51 7.23 9.88
CA PRO A 40 -6.67 6.37 9.78
C PRO A 40 -6.64 5.64 8.44
N LYS A 41 -7.04 4.36 8.42
CA LYS A 41 -7.19 3.61 7.17
C LYS A 41 -8.16 4.38 6.28
N GLN A 42 -7.66 4.97 5.21
CA GLN A 42 -8.52 5.63 4.24
C GLN A 42 -9.36 4.55 3.57
N ASN A 43 -10.68 4.74 3.53
CA ASN A 43 -11.53 3.95 2.66
C ASN A 43 -11.12 4.32 1.23
N GLU A 44 -10.28 3.50 0.61
CA GLU A 44 -10.07 3.55 -0.84
C GLU A 44 -11.47 3.43 -1.42
N VAL A 45 -11.95 4.45 -2.14
CA VAL A 45 -13.18 4.33 -2.93
C VAL A 45 -12.99 3.03 -3.71
N GLU A 46 -13.82 2.02 -3.45
CA GLU A 46 -13.73 0.72 -4.10
C GLU A 46 -14.12 0.90 -5.57
N VAL A 47 -13.21 1.47 -6.34
CA VAL A 47 -13.31 1.50 -7.78
C VAL A 47 -13.06 0.06 -8.20
N SER A 48 -14.12 -0.71 -8.37
CA SER A 48 -14.02 -2.12 -8.75
C SER A 48 -13.48 -2.27 -10.17
N SER A 49 -13.78 -1.32 -11.05
CA SER A 49 -13.26 -1.26 -12.41
C SER A 49 -13.12 0.18 -12.93
N ILE A 50 -12.13 0.39 -13.80
CA ILE A 50 -11.96 1.62 -14.57
C ILE A 50 -11.86 1.29 -16.06
N LEU A 51 -12.23 2.24 -16.90
CA LEU A 51 -11.83 2.26 -18.31
C LEU A 51 -10.38 2.74 -18.38
N ALA A 52 -9.46 1.87 -18.80
CA ALA A 52 -8.05 2.21 -18.99
C ALA A 52 -7.77 2.90 -20.35
N GLY A 53 -8.66 2.71 -21.32
CA GLY A 53 -8.58 3.30 -22.66
C GLY A 53 -9.08 2.33 -23.73
N LYS A 54 -8.86 2.68 -24.99
CA LYS A 54 -9.12 1.81 -26.14
C LYS A 54 -7.89 0.98 -26.49
N ILE A 55 -8.08 -0.14 -27.18
CA ILE A 55 -6.98 -0.99 -27.71
C ILE A 55 -6.02 -0.19 -28.61
N SER A 56 -6.53 0.81 -29.34
CA SER A 56 -5.73 1.73 -30.17
C SER A 56 -4.76 2.59 -29.37
N ASP A 57 -5.06 2.85 -28.10
CA ASP A 57 -4.26 3.75 -27.25
C ASP A 57 -3.01 3.07 -26.68
N PHE A 58 -2.87 1.76 -26.92
CA PHE A 58 -1.76 0.93 -26.48
C PHE A 58 -1.08 0.33 -27.71
N GLU A 59 0.05 0.91 -28.10
CA GLU A 59 0.88 0.36 -29.17
C GLU A 59 1.36 -1.05 -28.80
N LYS A 60 1.66 -1.86 -29.82
CA LYS A 60 2.23 -3.19 -29.57
C LYS A 60 3.58 -3.05 -28.90
N ASP A 61 3.81 -3.91 -27.91
CA ASP A 61 5.04 -3.92 -27.12
C ASP A 61 5.32 -2.57 -26.42
N SER A 62 4.29 -2.03 -25.79
CA SER A 62 4.34 -0.77 -25.05
C SER A 62 3.65 -0.90 -23.68
N GLY A 63 4.01 0.01 -22.76
CA GLY A 63 3.38 0.10 -21.44
C GLY A 63 2.89 1.52 -21.19
N LYS A 64 1.68 1.64 -20.65
CA LYS A 64 1.05 2.93 -20.32
C LYS A 64 0.50 2.89 -18.91
N ILE A 65 0.70 3.98 -18.17
CA ILE A 65 0.22 4.11 -16.81
C ILE A 65 -1.15 4.78 -16.81
N VAL A 66 -2.08 4.19 -16.07
CA VAL A 66 -3.46 4.67 -15.88
C VAL A 66 -3.73 4.85 -14.39
N ARG A 67 -4.67 5.74 -14.05
CA ARG A 67 -5.05 6.00 -12.64
C ARG A 67 -6.18 5.06 -12.23
N PHE A 68 -5.95 4.24 -11.20
CA PHE A 68 -6.94 3.40 -10.56
C PHE A 68 -7.23 3.95 -9.15
N GLY A 69 -8.21 4.85 -9.06
CA GLY A 69 -8.44 5.66 -7.85
C GLY A 69 -7.18 6.45 -7.49
N ASN A 70 -6.62 6.17 -6.30
CA ASN A 70 -5.39 6.81 -5.82
C ASN A 70 -4.10 6.05 -6.17
N LYS A 71 -4.20 4.86 -6.78
CA LYS A 71 -3.03 4.02 -7.11
C LYS A 71 -2.80 4.00 -8.62
N PRO A 72 -1.57 4.24 -9.11
CA PRO A 72 -1.26 4.10 -10.52
C PRO A 72 -1.12 2.62 -10.90
N VAL A 73 -1.63 2.25 -12.06
CA VAL A 73 -1.54 0.89 -12.64
C VAL A 73 -0.83 0.99 -13.98
N ILE A 74 0.12 0.12 -14.23
CA ILE A 74 0.78 -0.02 -15.53
C ILE A 74 0.07 -1.11 -16.32
N VAL A 75 -0.41 -0.76 -17.51
CA VAL A 75 -0.99 -1.69 -18.48
C VAL A 75 0.02 -1.86 -19.61
N VAL A 76 0.49 -3.09 -19.79
CA VAL A 76 1.45 -3.48 -20.81
C VAL A 76 0.74 -4.29 -21.87
N ARG A 77 0.87 -3.86 -23.12
CA ARG A 77 0.48 -4.65 -24.29
C ARG A 77 1.74 -5.35 -24.81
N THR A 78 1.79 -6.66 -24.64
CA THR A 78 2.91 -7.48 -25.10
C THR A 78 3.01 -7.49 -26.63
N GLU A 79 4.15 -7.94 -27.17
CA GLU A 79 4.33 -8.10 -28.61
C GLU A 79 3.29 -9.04 -29.25
N LYS A 80 2.90 -10.10 -28.52
CA LYS A 80 1.84 -11.04 -28.93
C LYS A 80 0.44 -10.41 -28.96
N GLY A 81 0.30 -9.21 -28.41
CA GLY A 81 -0.97 -8.48 -28.31
C GLY A 81 -1.74 -8.72 -27.01
N ASP A 82 -1.24 -9.60 -26.13
CA ASP A 82 -1.83 -9.83 -24.81
C ASP A 82 -1.66 -8.61 -23.91
N PHE A 83 -2.65 -8.35 -23.06
CA PHE A 83 -2.59 -7.28 -22.08
C PHE A 83 -2.28 -7.83 -20.68
N LYS A 84 -1.42 -7.11 -19.96
CA LYS A 84 -1.09 -7.34 -18.55
C LYS A 84 -1.30 -6.04 -17.79
N ALA A 85 -1.92 -6.10 -16.62
CA ALA A 85 -2.06 -4.96 -15.73
C ALA A 85 -1.47 -5.29 -14.36
N LEU A 86 -0.62 -4.40 -13.88
CA LEU A 86 0.11 -4.54 -12.62
C LEU A 86 0.14 -3.18 -11.92
N SER A 87 0.28 -3.16 -10.60
CA SER A 87 0.55 -1.91 -9.88
C SER A 87 1.76 -1.21 -10.51
N ALA A 88 1.63 0.09 -10.78
CA ALA A 88 2.76 0.90 -11.21
C ALA A 88 3.62 1.38 -10.03
N VAL A 89 3.37 0.87 -8.81
CA VAL A 89 4.07 1.25 -7.58
C VAL A 89 5.13 0.19 -7.24
N CYS A 90 6.39 0.60 -7.21
CA CYS A 90 7.50 -0.28 -6.85
C CYS A 90 7.39 -0.72 -5.39
N THR A 91 7.51 -2.01 -5.13
CA THR A 91 7.34 -2.59 -3.78
C THR A 91 8.53 -2.37 -2.85
N HIS A 92 9.53 -1.61 -3.29
CA HIS A 92 10.64 -1.17 -2.44
C HIS A 92 10.23 0.03 -1.59
N LEU A 93 10.01 1.20 -2.23
CA LEU A 93 9.73 2.49 -1.59
C LEU A 93 8.81 3.36 -2.47
N ASP A 94 7.83 2.73 -3.12
CA ASP A 94 6.71 3.36 -3.84
C ASP A 94 7.04 4.28 -5.04
N CYS A 95 8.25 4.20 -5.59
CA CYS A 95 8.54 4.84 -6.88
C CYS A 95 7.67 4.28 -8.02
N THR A 96 7.33 5.13 -8.98
CA THR A 96 6.60 4.69 -10.19
C THR A 96 7.50 3.85 -11.10
N VAL A 97 7.05 2.65 -11.46
CA VAL A 97 7.75 1.76 -12.39
C VAL A 97 7.38 2.06 -13.85
N GLN A 98 8.22 1.64 -14.78
CA GLN A 98 8.07 1.85 -16.22
C GLN A 98 8.28 0.55 -16.98
N TYR A 99 7.59 0.37 -18.11
CA TYR A 99 7.91 -0.73 -19.02
C TYR A 99 9.14 -0.38 -19.86
N LYS A 100 10.15 -1.26 -19.88
CA LYS A 100 11.35 -1.14 -20.69
C LYS A 100 11.30 -2.16 -21.81
N LYS A 101 10.88 -1.70 -22.99
CA LYS A 101 10.77 -2.51 -24.21
C LYS A 101 12.06 -3.26 -24.53
N GLU A 102 13.21 -2.59 -24.43
CA GLU A 102 14.51 -3.20 -24.78
C GLU A 102 14.86 -4.41 -23.90
N LEU A 103 14.28 -4.47 -22.70
CA LEU A 103 14.51 -5.55 -21.73
C LEU A 103 13.34 -6.53 -21.65
N GLY A 104 12.16 -6.17 -22.14
CA GLY A 104 10.92 -6.93 -21.92
C GLY A 104 10.51 -7.00 -20.45
N LEU A 105 10.89 -6.00 -19.64
CA LEU A 105 10.70 -6.00 -18.18
C LEU A 105 10.05 -4.70 -17.70
N ILE A 106 9.48 -4.76 -16.50
CA ILE A 106 9.06 -3.58 -15.74
C ILE A 106 10.21 -3.16 -14.82
N TRP A 107 10.55 -1.87 -14.84
CA TRP A 107 11.76 -1.34 -14.25
C TRP A 107 11.49 -0.11 -13.39
N CYS A 108 12.19 -0.02 -12.26
CA CYS A 108 12.14 1.10 -11.34
C CYS A 108 13.44 1.91 -11.40
N ALA A 109 13.34 3.20 -11.73
CA ALA A 109 14.50 4.09 -11.86
C ALA A 109 15.23 4.39 -10.54
N CYS A 110 14.54 4.38 -9.41
CA CYS A 110 15.12 4.80 -8.14
C CYS A 110 16.30 3.94 -7.67
N HIS A 111 16.19 2.61 -7.80
CA HIS A 111 17.22 1.67 -7.30
C HIS A 111 17.38 0.46 -8.22
N ASN A 112 17.08 0.62 -9.51
CA ASN A 112 17.23 -0.42 -10.54
C ASN A 112 16.46 -1.73 -10.24
N GLY A 113 15.30 -1.61 -9.57
CA GLY A 113 14.41 -2.75 -9.33
C GLY A 113 13.82 -3.27 -10.64
N LYS A 114 13.79 -4.59 -10.83
CA LYS A 114 13.30 -5.23 -12.06
C LYS A 114 12.22 -6.25 -11.72
N TYR A 115 11.16 -6.22 -12.51
CA TYR A 115 10.07 -7.17 -12.46
C TYR A 115 9.83 -7.74 -13.86
N ASP A 116 9.45 -9.01 -13.93
CA ASP A 116 8.95 -9.57 -15.18
C ASP A 116 7.52 -9.11 -15.49
N LEU A 117 7.00 -9.52 -16.65
CA LEU A 117 5.64 -9.18 -17.09
C LEU A 117 4.53 -9.87 -16.28
N SER A 118 4.86 -10.83 -15.41
CA SER A 118 3.93 -11.37 -14.41
C SER A 118 3.89 -10.53 -13.13
N GLY A 119 4.80 -9.57 -13.00
CA GLY A 119 4.98 -8.73 -11.82
C GLY A 119 5.95 -9.31 -10.81
N LYS A 120 6.53 -10.49 -11.04
CA LYS A 120 7.50 -11.10 -10.12
C LYS A 120 8.78 -10.28 -10.12
N ASN A 121 9.29 -9.95 -8.94
CA ASN A 121 10.60 -9.33 -8.79
C ASN A 121 11.68 -10.32 -9.21
N VAL A 122 12.53 -9.90 -10.16
CA VAL A 122 13.61 -10.74 -10.74
C VAL A 122 15.00 -10.25 -10.39
N SER A 123 15.14 -8.98 -10.03
CA SER A 123 16.43 -8.39 -9.66
C SER A 123 16.24 -7.06 -8.91
N GLY A 124 17.25 -6.68 -8.15
CA GLY A 124 17.32 -5.43 -7.42
C GLY A 124 16.70 -5.53 -6.02
N PRO A 125 16.54 -4.38 -5.33
CA PRO A 125 16.04 -4.32 -3.95
C PRO A 125 14.59 -4.78 -3.70
N PRO A 126 13.63 -4.72 -4.66
CA PRO A 126 12.24 -5.04 -4.37
C PRO A 126 12.03 -6.40 -3.69
N PRO A 127 11.40 -6.45 -2.51
CA PRO A 127 11.30 -7.69 -1.71
C PRO A 127 10.17 -8.61 -2.17
N ARG A 128 9.20 -8.09 -2.95
CA ARG A 128 8.00 -8.82 -3.35
C ARG A 128 7.53 -8.47 -4.77
N PRO A 129 6.69 -9.31 -5.40
CA PRO A 129 6.04 -9.00 -6.69
C PRO A 129 5.14 -7.76 -6.63
N LEU A 130 4.93 -7.14 -7.79
CA LEU A 130 3.90 -6.11 -8.01
C LEU A 130 2.50 -6.70 -7.85
N ASP A 131 1.57 -5.89 -7.35
CA ASP A 131 0.19 -6.33 -7.17
C ASP A 131 -0.50 -6.48 -8.54
N PRO A 132 -1.12 -7.63 -8.85
CA PRO A 132 -1.75 -7.87 -10.13
C PRO A 132 -3.14 -7.23 -10.23
N TYR A 133 -3.48 -6.81 -11.44
CA TYR A 133 -4.81 -6.35 -11.81
C TYR A 133 -5.38 -7.21 -12.95
N THR A 134 -6.70 -7.31 -13.03
CA THR A 134 -7.39 -8.04 -14.09
C THR A 134 -7.69 -7.09 -15.25
N VAL A 135 -7.40 -7.55 -16.47
CA VAL A 135 -7.75 -6.84 -17.69
C VAL A 135 -8.93 -7.54 -18.34
N THR A 136 -9.98 -6.79 -18.65
CA THR A 136 -11.16 -7.28 -19.38
C THR A 136 -11.32 -6.46 -20.65
N LEU A 137 -11.37 -7.14 -21.79
CA LEU A 137 -11.67 -6.52 -23.07
C LEU A 137 -13.18 -6.55 -23.31
N GLN A 138 -13.77 -5.40 -23.60
CA GLN A 138 -15.17 -5.28 -24.02
C GLN A 138 -15.22 -4.50 -25.34
N GLY A 139 -15.24 -5.25 -26.45
CA GLY A 139 -15.07 -4.67 -27.79
C GLY A 139 -13.70 -4.01 -27.92
N GLU A 140 -13.68 -2.70 -28.22
CA GLU A 140 -12.45 -1.91 -28.32
C GLU A 140 -11.94 -1.37 -26.98
N ASN A 141 -12.74 -1.48 -25.92
CA ASN A 141 -12.44 -0.87 -24.62
C ASN A 141 -11.69 -1.85 -23.71
N ILE A 142 -10.71 -1.32 -22.99
CA ILE A 142 -9.91 -2.05 -22.00
C ILE A 142 -10.35 -1.60 -20.62
N PHE A 143 -10.88 -2.54 -19.85
CA PHE A 143 -11.21 -2.34 -18.45
C PHE A 143 -10.14 -2.96 -17.57
N VAL A 144 -9.79 -2.25 -16.51
CA VAL A 144 -8.89 -2.73 -15.46
C VAL A 144 -9.67 -2.84 -14.17
N SER A 145 -9.61 -3.99 -13.51
CA SER A 145 -10.25 -4.23 -12.21
C SER A 145 -9.26 -4.83 -11.22
N LYS A 146 -9.49 -4.59 -9.93
CA LYS A 146 -8.76 -5.26 -8.86
C LYS A 146 -9.57 -6.46 -8.41
N LYS A 147 -8.94 -7.64 -8.37
CA LYS A 147 -9.59 -8.83 -7.80
C LYS A 147 -9.75 -8.56 -6.30
N ALA A 148 -10.99 -8.52 -5.81
CA ALA A 148 -11.31 -8.41 -4.39
C ALA A 148 -10.75 -9.60 -3.61
#